data_AF-A0AAU2HMZ9-F1
#
_entry.id   AF-A0AAU2HMZ9-F1
#
_cell.length_a   1.000
_cell.length_b   1.000
_cell.length_c   1.000
_cell.angle_alpha   90.00
_cell.angle_beta   90.00
_cell.angle_gamma   90.00
#
_symmetry.space_group_name_H-M   'P 1'
#
loop_
_entity.id
_entity.type
_entity.pdbx_description
1 polymer ?
#
loop_
_entity_poly.entity_id
_entity_poly.type
_entity_poly.pdbx_seq_one_letter_code
_entity_poly.pdbx_strand_id
1 'polypeptide(L)'
;MTDSSRESSAAGAAYEAGCVHDAGDDANGSLRGRWQAALVAVRGGAPAPDPQPYADNLLARWAEPQRRYHTTAHLAAVLDHIDTLAGYAADADAVRLAAWFHDAVYRPDRSENEERSAALAERALPEAGVPDDLTAEVARLVRLTVTHDPADGDANGEVLCDADLAILAATPREYAAYAAQVREEYGFVPDDAFREGRAAVLRQLLGLPRLFRTPHGVTRWEPRARQNLLTELELLSR
;
A
#
# COMPACT_ATOMS: atom_id res chain seq x y z
N MET A 1 72.13 -19.69 -16.40
CA MET A 1 72.66 -20.53 -15.30
C MET A 1 72.65 -19.66 -14.07
N THR A 2 71.98 -19.93 -12.94
CA THR A 2 71.14 -21.00 -12.38
C THR A 2 70.65 -20.36 -11.06
N ASP A 3 69.36 -20.18 -10.86
CA ASP A 3 68.45 -21.05 -10.08
C ASP A 3 68.40 -20.75 -8.56
N SER A 4 67.15 -20.68 -8.08
CA SER A 4 66.62 -20.99 -6.75
C SER A 4 67.07 -20.24 -5.50
N SER A 5 66.09 -19.60 -4.84
CA SER A 5 65.42 -20.26 -3.72
C SER A 5 64.01 -19.70 -3.48
N ARG A 6 63.04 -20.61 -3.45
CA ARG A 6 61.67 -20.44 -2.95
C ARG A 6 61.70 -20.49 -1.44
N GLU A 7 60.96 -19.60 -0.77
CA GLU A 7 60.33 -19.92 0.51
C GLU A 7 58.88 -19.44 0.52
N SER A 8 58.05 -20.35 1.00
CA SER A 8 56.60 -20.32 1.06
C SER A 8 56.17 -19.75 2.40
N SER A 9 55.15 -18.89 2.43
CA SER A 9 54.27 -18.80 3.59
C SER A 9 52.87 -18.36 3.16
N ALA A 10 51.94 -19.29 3.26
CA ALA A 10 50.51 -19.05 3.19
C ALA A 10 50.02 -18.45 4.50
N ALA A 11 49.22 -17.37 4.45
CA ALA A 11 48.23 -17.04 5.47
C ALA A 11 47.30 -15.92 4.97
N GLY A 12 45.99 -16.17 5.04
CA GLY A 12 44.99 -15.11 5.22
C GLY A 12 44.28 -14.57 3.97
N ALA A 13 43.62 -15.44 3.20
CA ALA A 13 42.48 -14.97 2.41
C ALA A 13 41.30 -14.74 3.37
N ALA A 14 41.12 -13.49 3.81
CA ALA A 14 39.88 -13.08 4.46
C ALA A 14 38.76 -13.18 3.42
N TYR A 15 37.88 -14.15 3.60
CA TYR A 15 36.56 -14.16 2.98
C TYR A 15 35.81 -12.96 3.56
N GLU A 16 35.78 -11.85 2.83
CA GLU A 16 34.77 -10.83 3.05
C GLU A 16 33.42 -11.46 2.72
N ALA A 17 32.70 -11.86 3.76
CA ALA A 17 31.28 -12.14 3.66
C ALA A 17 30.60 -10.83 3.25
N GLY A 18 30.39 -10.65 1.95
CA GLY A 18 29.51 -9.62 1.45
C GLY A 18 28.14 -9.85 2.04
N CYS A 19 27.72 -8.96 2.94
CA CYS A 19 26.32 -8.84 3.31
C CYS A 19 25.56 -8.54 2.03
N VAL A 20 24.89 -9.55 1.47
CA VAL A 20 23.83 -9.33 0.49
C VAL A 20 22.73 -8.65 1.29
N HIS A 21 22.72 -7.32 1.28
CA HIS A 21 21.53 -6.55 1.65
C HIS A 21 20.45 -6.96 0.64
N ASP A 22 19.50 -7.77 1.11
CA ASP A 22 18.34 -8.13 0.31
C ASP A 22 17.56 -6.84 0.05
N ALA A 23 17.21 -6.58 -1.21
CA ALA A 23 16.42 -5.40 -1.57
C ALA A 23 15.08 -5.38 -0.82
N GLY A 24 14.58 -6.56 -0.39
CA GLY A 24 13.43 -6.70 0.50
C GLY A 24 13.67 -6.17 1.92
N ASP A 25 14.87 -6.35 2.48
CA ASP A 25 15.23 -5.84 3.81
C ASP A 25 15.37 -4.31 3.80
N ASP A 26 15.96 -3.76 2.74
CA ASP A 26 16.12 -2.31 2.58
C ASP A 26 14.77 -1.60 2.36
N ALA A 27 13.86 -2.19 1.56
CA ALA A 27 12.52 -1.67 1.35
C ALA A 27 11.67 -1.68 2.64
N ASN A 28 11.72 -2.78 3.39
CA ASN A 28 11.05 -2.88 4.68
C ASN A 28 11.66 -1.93 5.73
N GLY A 29 12.98 -1.69 5.68
CA GLY A 29 13.65 -0.68 6.49
C GLY A 29 13.12 0.73 6.23
N SER A 30 12.96 1.11 4.95
CA SER A 30 12.34 2.38 4.55
C SER A 30 10.91 2.52 5.07
N LEU A 31 10.09 1.47 4.93
CA LEU A 31 8.72 1.45 5.42
C LEU A 31 8.65 1.60 6.95
N ARG A 32 9.51 0.92 7.73
CA ARG A 32 9.59 1.13 9.19
C ARG A 32 9.88 2.59 9.55
N GLY A 33 10.78 3.23 8.82
CA GLY A 33 11.08 4.65 8.99
C GLY A 33 9.87 5.54 8.76
N ARG A 34 9.08 5.27 7.71
CA ARG A 34 7.85 6.02 7.41
C ARG A 34 6.76 5.81 8.46
N TRP A 35 6.57 4.58 8.94
CA TRP A 35 5.66 4.30 10.06
C TRP A 35 6.07 5.08 11.31
N GLN A 36 7.34 5.01 11.70
CA GLN A 36 7.86 5.73 12.85
C GLN A 36 7.66 7.25 12.72
N ALA A 37 7.93 7.82 11.55
CA ALA A 37 7.75 9.24 11.32
C ALA A 37 6.28 9.67 11.48
N ALA A 38 5.34 8.99 10.82
CA ALA A 38 3.92 9.29 10.90
C ALA A 38 3.40 9.11 12.34
N LEU A 39 3.76 8.01 13.00
CA LEU A 39 3.28 7.71 14.35
C LEU A 39 3.82 8.69 15.39
N VAL A 40 5.09 9.09 15.29
CA VAL A 40 5.67 10.09 16.20
C VAL A 40 5.07 11.48 15.96
N ALA A 41 4.80 11.84 14.69
CA ALA A 41 4.19 13.12 14.35
C ALA A 41 2.80 13.27 15.01
N VAL A 42 1.95 12.25 14.89
CA VAL A 42 0.60 12.30 15.48
C VAL A 42 0.58 12.28 17.01
N ARG A 43 1.66 11.81 17.64
CA ARG A 43 1.84 11.84 19.10
C ARG A 43 2.42 13.17 19.60
N GLY A 44 2.50 14.20 18.76
CA GLY A 44 3.14 15.47 19.13
C GLY A 44 4.65 15.33 19.39
N GLY A 45 5.31 14.37 18.73
CA GLY A 45 6.75 14.13 18.85
C GLY A 45 7.13 13.12 19.94
N ALA A 46 6.19 12.52 20.66
CA ALA A 46 6.51 11.54 21.70
C ALA A 46 7.02 10.21 21.09
N PRO A 47 8.25 9.77 21.44
CA PRO A 47 8.85 8.57 20.85
C PRO A 47 8.30 7.27 21.46
N ALA A 48 7.62 7.33 22.60
CA ALA A 48 7.02 6.20 23.29
C ALA A 48 5.49 6.21 23.13
N PRO A 49 4.82 5.04 23.09
CA PRO A 49 5.38 3.67 23.09
C PRO A 49 6.24 3.34 21.87
N ASP A 50 7.14 2.36 21.95
CA ASP A 50 8.02 2.00 20.83
C ASP A 50 7.19 1.71 19.55
N PRO A 51 7.42 2.43 18.44
CA PRO A 51 6.69 2.23 17.18
C PRO A 51 7.00 0.89 16.49
N GLN A 52 8.18 0.30 16.72
CA GLN A 52 8.71 -0.79 15.91
C GLN A 52 7.86 -2.07 15.94
N PRO A 53 7.37 -2.56 17.11
CA PRO A 53 6.55 -3.77 17.16
C PRO A 53 5.26 -3.68 16.32
N TYR A 54 4.66 -2.50 16.22
CA TYR A 54 3.47 -2.27 15.39
C TYR A 54 3.83 -2.25 13.90
N ALA A 55 4.95 -1.63 13.53
CA ALA A 55 5.46 -1.65 12.16
C ALA A 55 5.69 -3.09 11.69
N ASP A 56 6.38 -3.90 12.51
CA ASP A 56 6.69 -5.29 12.19
C ASP A 56 5.42 -6.14 12.05
N ASN A 57 4.43 -5.94 12.93
CA ASN A 57 3.16 -6.66 12.82
C ASN A 57 2.43 -6.31 11.51
N LEU A 58 2.38 -5.03 11.15
CA LEU A 58 1.74 -4.58 9.91
C LEU A 58 2.48 -5.10 8.69
N LEU A 59 3.81 -4.96 8.64
CA LEU A 59 4.62 -5.48 7.53
C LEU A 59 4.46 -6.99 7.36
N ALA A 60 4.39 -7.76 8.45
CA ALA A 60 4.13 -9.20 8.38
C ALA A 60 2.77 -9.51 7.74
N ARG A 61 1.73 -8.72 8.02
CA ARG A 61 0.40 -8.86 7.38
C ARG A 61 0.42 -8.53 5.90
N TRP A 62 1.11 -7.44 5.53
CA TRP A 62 1.30 -7.04 4.14
C TRP A 62 2.17 -8.03 3.35
N ALA A 63 3.01 -8.80 4.03
CA ALA A 63 3.88 -9.82 3.43
C ALA A 63 3.26 -11.24 3.43
N GLU A 64 1.98 -11.39 3.79
CA GLU A 64 1.33 -12.70 3.80
C GLU A 64 1.37 -13.36 2.40
N PRO A 65 1.72 -14.66 2.29
CA PRO A 65 2.16 -15.29 1.05
C PRO A 65 1.08 -15.45 -0.03
N GLN A 66 -0.19 -15.31 0.34
CA GLN A 66 -1.32 -15.35 -0.60
C GLN A 66 -1.48 -14.04 -1.39
N ARG A 67 -0.86 -12.94 -0.94
CA ARG A 67 -0.95 -11.64 -1.62
C ARG A 67 -0.08 -11.65 -2.88
N ARG A 68 -0.54 -10.97 -3.92
CA ARG A 68 0.21 -10.75 -5.17
C ARG A 68 0.27 -9.28 -5.52
N TYR A 69 -0.86 -8.59 -5.42
CA TYR A 69 -0.93 -7.15 -5.59
C TYR A 69 -0.86 -6.43 -4.25
N HIS A 70 -1.70 -6.82 -3.29
CA HIS A 70 -1.86 -6.13 -2.00
C HIS A 70 -0.72 -6.48 -1.03
N THR A 71 0.51 -6.12 -1.41
CA THR A 71 1.77 -6.44 -0.75
C THR A 71 2.41 -5.19 -0.13
N THR A 72 3.58 -5.33 0.52
CA THR A 72 4.37 -4.18 0.98
C THR A 72 4.76 -3.22 -0.16
N ALA A 73 4.81 -3.70 -1.42
CA ALA A 73 5.03 -2.84 -2.58
C ALA A 73 3.82 -1.94 -2.87
N HIS A 74 2.57 -2.44 -2.72
CA HIS A 74 1.37 -1.62 -2.81
C HIS A 74 1.34 -0.56 -1.71
N LEU A 75 1.59 -0.97 -0.46
CA LEU A 75 1.68 -0.03 0.67
C LEU A 75 2.70 1.09 0.40
N ALA A 76 3.89 0.75 -0.09
CA ALA A 76 4.91 1.74 -0.43
C ALA A 76 4.42 2.72 -1.51
N ALA A 77 3.78 2.21 -2.57
CA ALA A 77 3.23 3.03 -3.64
C ALA A 77 2.13 3.98 -3.14
N VAL A 78 1.18 3.48 -2.33
CA VAL A 78 0.12 4.32 -1.75
C VAL A 78 0.71 5.43 -0.89
N LEU A 79 1.70 5.12 -0.05
CA LEU A 79 2.36 6.14 0.76
C LEU A 79 3.09 7.18 -0.12
N ASP A 80 3.73 6.78 -1.23
CA ASP A 80 4.37 7.72 -2.18
C ASP A 80 3.35 8.64 -2.87
N HIS A 81 2.17 8.10 -3.18
CA HIS A 81 1.05 8.88 -3.70
C HIS A 81 0.50 9.85 -2.65
N ILE A 82 0.40 9.43 -1.38
CA ILE A 82 0.04 10.32 -0.27
C ILE A 82 1.06 11.46 -0.14
N ASP A 83 2.36 11.18 -0.25
CA ASP A 83 3.38 12.22 -0.19
C ASP A 83 3.25 13.24 -1.36
N THR A 84 2.85 12.77 -2.54
CA THR A 84 2.52 13.65 -3.68
C THR A 84 1.30 14.53 -3.41
N LEU A 85 0.32 13.99 -2.68
CA LEU A 85 -0.97 14.62 -2.39
C LEU A 85 -1.03 15.32 -1.03
N ALA A 86 0.03 15.29 -0.23
CA ALA A 86 0.00 15.69 1.19
C ALA A 86 -0.51 17.13 1.41
N GLY A 87 -0.27 18.03 0.45
CA GLY A 87 -0.77 19.41 0.50
C GLY A 87 -2.29 19.57 0.33
N TYR A 88 -3.00 18.52 -0.07
CA TYR A 88 -4.46 18.49 -0.17
C TYR A 88 -5.13 17.88 1.08
N ALA A 89 -4.39 17.18 1.94
CA ALA A 89 -4.94 16.57 3.14
C ALA A 89 -5.11 17.62 4.25
N ALA A 90 -6.13 17.45 5.09
CA ALA A 90 -6.25 18.23 6.32
C ALA A 90 -5.24 17.74 7.38
N ASP A 91 -5.01 16.42 7.42
CA ASP A 91 -4.01 15.75 8.24
C ASP A 91 -3.36 14.61 7.43
N ALA A 92 -2.18 14.89 6.85
CA ALA A 92 -1.47 13.91 6.04
C ALA A 92 -0.95 12.72 6.88
N ASP A 93 -0.66 12.90 8.16
CA ASP A 93 -0.16 11.82 9.00
C ASP A 93 -1.28 10.85 9.41
N ALA A 94 -2.50 11.37 9.66
CA ALA A 94 -3.70 10.54 9.78
C ALA A 94 -3.92 9.68 8.52
N VAL A 95 -3.78 10.28 7.34
CA VAL A 95 -3.95 9.58 6.06
C VAL A 95 -2.85 8.53 5.85
N ARG A 96 -1.60 8.82 6.21
CA ARG A 96 -0.51 7.82 6.19
C ARG A 96 -0.83 6.65 7.11
N LEU A 97 -1.28 6.90 8.36
CA LEU A 97 -1.68 5.83 9.26
C LEU A 97 -2.81 4.99 8.67
N ALA A 98 -3.84 5.61 8.06
CA ALA A 98 -4.91 4.87 7.39
C ALA A 98 -4.40 3.98 6.25
N ALA A 99 -3.43 4.44 5.46
CA ALA A 99 -2.81 3.63 4.42
C ALA A 99 -2.12 2.37 4.97
N TRP A 100 -1.50 2.44 6.15
CA TRP A 100 -0.92 1.26 6.79
C TRP A 100 -1.96 0.20 7.17
N PHE A 101 -3.18 0.63 7.51
CA PHE A 101 -4.23 -0.27 7.97
C PHE A 101 -5.19 -0.73 6.87
N HIS A 102 -5.42 0.00 5.78
CA HIS A 102 -6.57 -0.23 4.91
C HIS A 102 -6.73 -1.69 4.42
N ASP A 103 -5.65 -2.32 3.96
CA ASP A 103 -5.61 -3.75 3.61
C ASP A 103 -4.75 -4.61 4.56
N ALA A 104 -4.51 -4.15 5.79
CA ALA A 104 -3.75 -4.91 6.79
C ALA A 104 -4.46 -6.22 7.20
N VAL A 105 -5.75 -6.35 6.91
CA VAL A 105 -6.48 -7.61 6.85
C VAL A 105 -6.94 -7.82 5.42
N TYR A 106 -6.48 -8.88 4.76
CA TYR A 106 -6.85 -9.15 3.37
C TYR A 106 -7.11 -10.65 3.16
N ARG A 107 -8.37 -10.96 2.90
CA ARG A 107 -8.83 -12.30 2.57
C ARG A 107 -9.80 -12.18 1.39
N PRO A 108 -9.36 -12.46 0.15
CA PRO A 108 -10.21 -12.25 -1.03
C PRO A 108 -11.48 -13.13 -1.05
N ASP A 109 -11.57 -14.15 -0.20
CA ASP A 109 -12.79 -14.97 0.01
C ASP A 109 -13.81 -14.32 0.97
N ARG A 110 -13.57 -13.10 1.46
CA ARG A 110 -14.39 -12.39 2.46
C ARG A 110 -14.63 -10.93 2.06
N SER A 111 -15.79 -10.42 2.44
CA SER A 111 -16.24 -9.04 2.17
C SER A 111 -16.03 -8.07 3.33
N GLU A 112 -15.41 -8.50 4.43
CA GLU A 112 -15.31 -7.74 5.69
C GLU A 112 -13.88 -7.24 5.94
N ASN A 113 -13.04 -7.16 4.90
CA ASN A 113 -11.61 -6.90 5.05
C ASN A 113 -11.36 -5.52 5.63
N GLU A 114 -11.99 -4.50 5.06
CA GLU A 114 -11.87 -3.09 5.44
C GLU A 114 -12.40 -2.85 6.86
N GLU A 115 -13.52 -3.46 7.24
CA GLU A 115 -14.04 -3.36 8.61
C GLU A 115 -13.08 -4.02 9.61
N ARG A 116 -12.50 -5.18 9.27
CA ARG A 116 -11.55 -5.87 10.14
C ARG A 116 -10.20 -5.14 10.23
N SER A 117 -9.80 -4.47 9.15
CA SER A 117 -8.67 -3.56 9.10
C SER A 117 -8.90 -2.31 9.96
N ALA A 118 -10.09 -1.70 9.90
CA ALA A 118 -10.48 -0.58 10.76
C ALA A 118 -10.51 -0.98 12.24
N ALA A 119 -11.13 -2.11 12.57
CA ALA A 119 -11.14 -2.66 13.92
C ALA A 119 -9.74 -3.05 14.42
N LEU A 120 -8.79 -3.32 13.52
CA LEU A 120 -7.39 -3.48 13.89
C LEU A 120 -6.77 -2.14 14.28
N ALA A 121 -7.01 -1.08 13.52
CA ALA A 121 -6.54 0.27 13.83
C ALA A 121 -7.09 0.76 15.18
N GLU A 122 -8.39 0.56 15.43
CA GLU A 122 -9.06 0.94 16.68
C GLU A 122 -8.48 0.25 17.93
N ARG A 123 -7.87 -0.93 17.76
CA ARG A 123 -7.16 -1.61 18.86
C ARG A 123 -5.70 -1.17 18.97
N ALA A 124 -4.99 -1.14 17.85
CA ALA A 124 -3.54 -0.95 17.83
C ALA A 124 -3.11 0.50 18.11
N LEU A 125 -3.86 1.48 17.60
CA LEU A 125 -3.46 2.90 17.69
C LEU A 125 -3.52 3.45 19.12
N PRO A 126 -4.54 3.15 19.96
CA PRO A 126 -4.54 3.57 21.36
C PRO A 126 -3.42 2.92 22.18
N GLU A 127 -3.14 1.63 21.96
CA GLU A 127 -2.00 0.94 22.57
C GLU A 127 -0.65 1.52 22.11
N ALA A 128 -0.63 2.09 20.90
CA ALA A 128 0.45 2.88 20.36
C ALA A 128 0.34 4.37 20.75
N GLY A 129 -0.41 4.77 21.78
CA GLY A 129 -0.41 6.14 22.30
C GLY A 129 -0.99 7.20 21.36
N VAL A 130 -1.78 6.81 20.37
CA VAL A 130 -2.50 7.74 19.49
C VAL A 130 -3.82 8.16 20.16
N PRO A 131 -4.19 9.46 20.14
CA PRO A 131 -5.47 9.93 20.68
C PRO A 131 -6.70 9.24 20.07
N ASP A 132 -7.78 9.16 20.85
CA ASP A 132 -9.02 8.47 20.47
C ASP A 132 -9.71 9.09 19.24
N ASP A 133 -9.71 10.42 19.13
CA ASP A 133 -10.30 11.17 18.02
C ASP A 133 -9.56 10.89 16.70
N LEU A 134 -8.23 10.89 16.74
CA LEU A 134 -7.42 10.54 15.59
C LEU A 134 -7.53 9.05 15.25
N THR A 135 -7.59 8.17 16.25
CA THR A 135 -7.83 6.74 16.03
C THR A 135 -9.15 6.51 15.31
N ALA A 136 -10.21 7.22 15.72
CA ALA A 136 -11.52 7.17 15.07
C ALA A 136 -11.46 7.68 13.62
N GLU A 137 -10.71 8.75 13.36
CA GLU A 137 -10.49 9.25 11.99
C GLU A 137 -9.76 8.23 11.11
N VAL A 138 -8.67 7.63 11.60
CA VAL A 138 -7.95 6.60 10.86
C VAL A 138 -8.87 5.42 10.53
N ALA A 139 -9.67 4.95 11.50
CA ALA A 139 -10.60 3.86 11.29
C ALA A 139 -11.72 4.22 10.30
N ARG A 140 -12.22 5.47 10.33
CA ARG A 140 -13.20 5.99 9.35
C ARG A 140 -12.60 5.99 7.94
N LEU A 141 -11.38 6.48 7.79
CA LEU A 141 -10.65 6.52 6.51
C LEU A 141 -10.43 5.10 5.96
N VAL A 142 -10.06 4.14 6.80
CA VAL A 142 -9.94 2.73 6.39
C VAL A 142 -11.29 2.19 5.89
N ARG A 143 -12.40 2.44 6.58
CA ARG A 143 -13.73 1.98 6.11
C ARG A 143 -14.15 2.64 4.79
N LEU A 144 -13.69 3.85 4.53
CA LEU A 144 -14.02 4.59 3.31
C LEU A 144 -13.49 3.88 2.04
N THR A 145 -12.41 3.11 2.14
CA THR A 145 -11.83 2.37 1.00
C THR A 145 -12.69 1.20 0.52
N VAL A 146 -13.83 0.90 1.17
CA VAL A 146 -14.83 -0.04 0.62
C VAL A 146 -15.46 0.53 -0.66
N THR A 147 -15.67 1.85 -0.69
CA THR A 147 -16.45 2.52 -1.75
C THR A 147 -15.62 3.46 -2.60
N HIS A 148 -14.51 3.97 -2.04
CA HIS A 148 -13.70 5.04 -2.61
C HIS A 148 -14.52 6.29 -3.00
N ASP A 149 -15.60 6.55 -2.27
CA ASP A 149 -16.53 7.66 -2.52
C ASP A 149 -16.59 8.62 -1.31
N PRO A 150 -15.53 9.42 -1.08
CA PRO A 150 -15.55 10.46 -0.05
C PRO A 150 -16.61 11.52 -0.36
N ALA A 151 -17.20 12.08 0.69
CA ALA A 151 -18.02 13.27 0.58
C ALA A 151 -17.19 14.46 0.09
N ASP A 152 -17.82 15.37 -0.64
CA ASP A 152 -17.12 16.57 -1.12
C ASP A 152 -16.58 17.41 0.05
N GLY A 153 -15.27 17.67 0.04
CA GLY A 153 -14.60 18.41 1.11
C GLY A 153 -14.08 17.55 2.26
N ASP A 154 -14.24 16.21 2.21
CA ASP A 154 -13.53 15.26 3.06
C ASP A 154 -12.06 15.16 2.63
N ALA A 155 -11.27 16.19 2.92
CA ALA A 155 -9.90 16.34 2.43
C ALA A 155 -9.00 15.11 2.70
N ASN A 156 -9.13 14.47 3.86
CA ASN A 156 -8.37 13.28 4.19
C ASN A 156 -8.84 12.05 3.38
N GLY A 157 -10.16 11.87 3.28
CA GLY A 157 -10.76 10.79 2.49
C GLY A 157 -10.44 10.93 1.00
N GLU A 158 -10.52 12.14 0.46
CA GLU A 158 -10.15 12.47 -0.92
C GLU A 158 -8.69 12.08 -1.21
N VAL A 159 -7.75 12.39 -0.30
CA VAL A 159 -6.34 12.01 -0.48
C VAL A 159 -6.12 10.51 -0.38
N LEU A 160 -6.72 9.83 0.61
CA LEU A 160 -6.55 8.38 0.76
C LEU A 160 -7.11 7.62 -0.44
N CYS A 161 -8.34 7.94 -0.86
CA CYS A 161 -8.98 7.27 -1.99
C CYS A 161 -8.21 7.52 -3.30
N ASP A 162 -7.76 8.76 -3.55
CA ASP A 162 -6.95 9.06 -4.73
C ASP A 162 -5.61 8.30 -4.71
N ALA A 163 -4.95 8.23 -3.56
CA ALA A 163 -3.67 7.54 -3.42
C ALA A 163 -3.78 6.03 -3.62
N ASP A 164 -4.81 5.40 -3.06
CA ASP A 164 -5.06 3.96 -3.22
C ASP A 164 -5.44 3.60 -4.67
N LEU A 165 -6.25 4.44 -5.33
CA LEU A 165 -6.67 4.24 -6.72
C LEU A 165 -5.62 4.67 -7.76
N ALA A 166 -4.48 5.24 -7.36
CA ALA A 166 -3.49 5.81 -8.29
C ALA A 166 -2.90 4.79 -9.27
N ILE A 167 -2.85 3.49 -8.91
CA ILE A 167 -2.45 2.40 -9.81
C ILE A 167 -3.29 2.38 -11.10
N LEU A 168 -4.54 2.82 -11.03
CA LEU A 168 -5.42 2.85 -12.19
C LEU A 168 -4.87 3.79 -13.27
N ALA A 169 -4.14 4.84 -12.88
CA ALA A 169 -3.47 5.78 -13.76
C ALA A 169 -2.03 5.41 -14.13
N ALA A 170 -1.59 4.18 -13.84
CA ALA A 170 -0.28 3.69 -14.25
C ALA A 170 -0.18 3.53 -15.79
N THR A 171 1.02 3.30 -16.30
CA THR A 171 1.18 2.99 -17.73
C THR A 171 0.41 1.69 -18.07
N PRO A 172 -0.01 1.49 -19.34
CA PRO A 172 -0.77 0.28 -19.71
C PRO A 172 -0.07 -1.04 -19.34
N ARG A 173 1.27 -1.05 -19.35
CA ARG A 173 2.07 -2.21 -18.93
C ARG A 173 1.96 -2.48 -17.43
N GLU A 174 2.10 -1.44 -16.62
CA GLU A 174 2.00 -1.55 -15.15
C GLU A 174 0.56 -1.91 -14.75
N TYR A 175 -0.43 -1.28 -15.37
CA TYR A 175 -1.84 -1.60 -15.15
C TYR A 175 -2.16 -3.06 -15.50
N ALA A 176 -1.65 -3.57 -16.62
CA ALA A 176 -1.84 -4.97 -16.99
C ALA A 176 -1.20 -5.94 -15.97
N ALA A 177 -0.04 -5.58 -15.42
CA ALA A 177 0.60 -6.36 -14.35
C ALA A 177 -0.23 -6.33 -13.06
N TYR A 178 -0.77 -5.17 -12.68
CA TYR A 178 -1.72 -5.02 -11.59
C TYR A 178 -2.94 -5.92 -11.77
N ALA A 179 -3.62 -5.85 -12.92
CA ALA A 179 -4.80 -6.64 -13.19
C ALA A 179 -4.52 -8.15 -13.17
N ALA A 180 -3.35 -8.58 -13.65
CA ALA A 180 -2.91 -9.97 -13.58
C ALA A 180 -2.67 -10.43 -12.13
N GLN A 181 -2.01 -9.62 -11.30
CA GLN A 181 -1.79 -9.92 -9.88
C GLN A 181 -3.11 -10.01 -9.10
N VAL A 182 -4.06 -9.11 -9.38
CA VAL A 182 -5.43 -9.22 -8.83
C VAL A 182 -6.09 -10.52 -9.29
N ARG A 183 -5.97 -10.90 -10.57
CA ARG A 183 -6.51 -12.19 -11.04
C ARG A 183 -5.92 -13.37 -10.27
N GLU A 184 -4.63 -13.35 -9.97
CA GLU A 184 -3.96 -14.39 -9.17
C GLU A 184 -4.49 -14.48 -7.73
N GLU A 185 -4.75 -13.33 -7.06
CA GLU A 185 -5.33 -13.31 -5.70
C GLU A 185 -6.72 -13.94 -5.64
N TYR A 186 -7.48 -13.82 -6.73
CA TYR A 186 -8.78 -14.47 -6.90
C TYR A 186 -8.70 -15.80 -7.66
N GLY A 187 -7.53 -16.45 -7.73
CA GLY A 187 -7.34 -17.69 -8.49
C GLY A 187 -8.26 -18.86 -8.11
N PHE A 188 -8.85 -18.81 -6.91
CA PHE A 188 -9.86 -19.76 -6.45
C PHE A 188 -11.28 -19.51 -7.03
N VAL A 189 -11.53 -18.33 -7.60
CA VAL A 189 -12.80 -17.96 -8.23
C VAL A 189 -12.81 -18.46 -9.69
N PRO A 190 -13.86 -19.16 -10.13
CA PRO A 190 -14.03 -19.55 -11.53
C PRO A 190 -13.97 -18.36 -12.48
N ASP A 191 -13.41 -18.55 -13.68
CA ASP A 191 -13.10 -17.46 -14.61
C ASP A 191 -14.32 -16.58 -14.95
N ASP A 192 -15.48 -17.16 -15.22
CA ASP A 192 -16.68 -16.38 -15.58
C ASP A 192 -17.18 -15.54 -14.40
N ALA A 193 -17.16 -16.10 -13.19
CA ALA A 193 -17.51 -15.38 -11.96
C ALA A 193 -16.51 -14.27 -11.64
N PHE A 194 -15.20 -14.50 -11.87
CA PHE A 194 -14.19 -13.48 -11.71
C PHE A 194 -14.38 -12.34 -12.72
N ARG A 195 -14.62 -12.65 -14.01
CA ARG A 195 -14.86 -11.64 -15.04
C ARG A 195 -16.08 -10.78 -14.70
N GLU A 196 -17.18 -11.40 -14.29
CA GLU A 196 -18.40 -10.70 -13.89
C GLU A 196 -18.15 -9.78 -12.69
N GLY A 197 -17.56 -10.32 -11.62
CA GLY A 197 -17.24 -9.56 -10.40
C GLY A 197 -16.26 -8.42 -10.65
N ARG A 198 -15.17 -8.68 -11.38
CA ARG A 198 -14.19 -7.65 -11.75
C ARG A 198 -14.84 -6.56 -12.60
N ALA A 199 -15.63 -6.93 -13.61
CA ALA A 199 -16.35 -5.97 -14.44
C ALA A 199 -17.35 -5.13 -13.61
N ALA A 200 -17.99 -5.70 -12.59
CA ALA A 200 -18.85 -4.96 -11.68
C ALA A 200 -18.08 -3.89 -10.90
N VAL A 201 -16.90 -4.23 -10.34
CA VAL A 201 -16.01 -3.27 -9.65
C VAL A 201 -15.59 -2.14 -10.60
N LEU A 202 -15.16 -2.46 -11.83
CA LEU A 202 -14.76 -1.45 -12.80
C LEU A 202 -15.92 -0.51 -13.17
N ARG A 203 -17.14 -1.05 -13.34
CA ARG A 203 -18.33 -0.26 -13.62
C ARG A 203 -18.73 0.63 -12.45
N GLN A 204 -18.59 0.14 -11.20
CA GLN A 204 -18.81 0.95 -10.01
C GLN A 204 -17.87 2.16 -10.00
N LEU A 205 -16.55 1.94 -10.19
CA LEU A 205 -15.56 3.01 -10.20
C LEU A 205 -15.80 4.00 -11.35
N LEU A 206 -16.11 3.51 -12.57
CA LEU A 206 -16.44 4.36 -13.71
C LEU A 206 -17.73 5.17 -13.52
N GLY A 207 -18.65 4.66 -12.70
CA GLY A 207 -19.93 5.28 -12.35
C GLY A 207 -19.83 6.35 -11.27
N LEU A 208 -18.70 6.49 -10.58
CA LEU A 208 -18.47 7.60 -9.65
C LEU A 208 -18.56 8.94 -10.39
N PRO A 209 -19.18 9.98 -9.80
CA PRO A 209 -19.23 11.31 -10.40
C PRO A 209 -17.83 11.87 -10.73
N ARG A 210 -16.86 11.56 -9.87
CA ARG A 210 -15.43 11.83 -10.03
C ARG A 210 -14.65 10.62 -9.54
N LEU A 211 -13.78 10.06 -10.39
CA LEU A 211 -12.97 8.90 -10.02
C LEU A 211 -11.83 9.32 -9.10
N PHE A 212 -11.22 10.48 -9.37
CA PHE A 212 -10.28 11.14 -8.48
C PHE A 212 -10.87 12.45 -7.97
N ARG A 213 -10.50 12.85 -6.75
CA ARG A 213 -11.12 13.97 -6.03
C ARG A 213 -10.20 15.16 -5.93
N THR A 214 -8.92 14.93 -5.68
CA THR A 214 -7.91 15.99 -5.58
C THR A 214 -7.68 16.65 -6.93
N PRO A 215 -7.32 17.96 -6.96
CA PRO A 215 -6.95 18.62 -8.21
C PRO A 215 -5.82 17.91 -8.98
N HIS A 216 -4.87 17.29 -8.26
CA HIS A 216 -3.82 16.50 -8.88
C HIS A 216 -4.38 15.23 -9.54
N GLY A 217 -5.15 14.43 -8.82
CA GLY A 217 -5.73 13.19 -9.34
C GLY A 217 -6.63 13.44 -10.55
N VAL A 218 -7.49 14.45 -10.48
CA VAL A 218 -8.38 14.83 -11.60
C VAL A 218 -7.58 15.20 -12.86
N THR A 219 -6.52 16.00 -12.72
CA THR A 219 -5.79 16.53 -13.87
C THR A 219 -4.72 15.60 -14.42
N ARG A 220 -4.07 14.82 -13.55
CA ARG A 220 -2.90 13.99 -13.90
C ARG A 220 -3.21 12.51 -14.03
N TRP A 221 -4.22 12.00 -13.31
CA TRP A 221 -4.46 10.56 -13.19
C TRP A 221 -5.75 10.12 -13.87
N GLU A 222 -6.86 10.85 -13.68
CA GLU A 222 -8.18 10.44 -14.13
C GLU A 222 -8.28 10.11 -15.63
N PRO A 223 -7.70 10.91 -16.57
CA PRO A 223 -7.81 10.60 -18.00
C PRO A 223 -7.22 9.23 -18.35
N ARG A 224 -6.06 8.89 -17.78
CA ARG A 224 -5.41 7.60 -18.04
C ARG A 224 -6.11 6.46 -17.30
N ALA A 225 -6.55 6.69 -16.07
CA ALA A 225 -7.31 5.70 -15.32
C ALA A 225 -8.57 5.28 -16.06
N ARG A 226 -9.39 6.25 -16.52
CA ARG A 226 -10.58 5.93 -17.30
C ARG A 226 -10.26 5.14 -18.57
N GLN A 227 -9.17 5.47 -19.28
CA GLN A 227 -8.72 4.71 -20.44
C GLN A 227 -8.38 3.26 -20.08
N ASN A 228 -7.63 3.04 -19.00
CA ASN A 228 -7.24 1.71 -18.55
C ASN A 228 -8.46 0.88 -18.11
N LEU A 229 -9.36 1.46 -17.29
CA LEU A 229 -10.57 0.79 -16.82
C LEU A 229 -11.49 0.38 -17.97
N LEU A 230 -11.73 1.27 -18.95
CA LEU A 230 -12.55 0.97 -20.11
C LEU A 230 -11.92 -0.12 -20.99
N THR A 231 -10.60 -0.10 -21.14
CA THR A 231 -9.86 -1.12 -21.89
C THR A 231 -9.98 -2.49 -21.23
N GLU A 232 -9.78 -2.57 -19.91
CA GLU A 232 -9.96 -3.82 -19.17
C GLU A 232 -11.41 -4.31 -19.26
N LEU A 233 -12.38 -3.42 -19.11
CA LEU A 233 -13.80 -3.77 -19.20
C LEU A 233 -14.17 -4.37 -20.57
N GLU A 234 -13.60 -3.84 -21.66
CA GLU A 234 -13.76 -4.40 -23.00
C GLU A 234 -13.16 -5.81 -23.10
N LEU A 235 -11.96 -6.01 -22.55
CA LEU A 235 -11.28 -7.31 -22.55
C LEU A 235 -12.01 -8.38 -21.73
N LEU A 236 -12.63 -7.99 -20.62
CA LEU A 236 -13.43 -8.90 -19.77
C LEU A 236 -14.77 -9.30 -20.40
N SER A 237 -15.26 -8.53 -21.38
CA SER A 237 -16.55 -8.75 -22.04
C SER A 237 -16.43 -9.59 -23.33
N ARG A 238 -15.23 -10.05 -23.68
CA ARG A 238 -14.94 -10.90 -24.85
C ARG A 238 -14.83 -12.36 -24.43
#